data_AF-A0A4Q6EV56-F1
#
_entry.id   AF-A0A4Q6EV56-F1
#
_cell.length_a   1.000
_cell.length_b   1.000
_cell.length_c   1.000
_cell.angle_alpha   90.00
_cell.angle_beta   90.00
_cell.angle_gamma   90.00
#
_symmetry.space_group_name_H-M   'P 1'
#
loop_
_entity.id
_entity.type
_entity.pdbx_description
1 polymer ?
#
loop_
_entity_poly.entity_id
_entity_poly.type
_entity_poly.pdbx_seq_one_letter_code
_entity_poly.pdbx_strand_id
1 'polypeptide(L)'
;MNGIEWIGWLSSFTLLLTVGVQLRKQWREQTAEGVSKWLFIGQVLAEVGFVVYSVLLENWVFAVTNFVLLVENLVGVFMVLRYRRKNKARERQA
;
A
#
# COMPACT_ATOMS: atom_id res chain seq x y z
N MET A 1 22.13 -14.55 -9.64
CA MET A 1 21.31 -14.39 -8.44
C MET A 1 21.68 -15.46 -7.43
N ASN A 2 22.05 -15.07 -6.22
CA ASN A 2 22.41 -16.00 -5.15
C ASN A 2 21.13 -16.57 -4.48
N GLY A 3 21.25 -17.60 -3.62
CA GLY A 3 20.09 -18.19 -2.94
C GLY A 3 19.32 -17.20 -2.05
N ILE A 4 20.00 -16.17 -1.53
CA ILE A 4 19.43 -15.13 -0.67
C ILE A 4 18.45 -14.25 -1.46
N GLU A 5 18.82 -13.84 -2.68
CA GLU A 5 17.97 -13.04 -3.57
C GLU A 5 16.69 -13.77 -3.96
N TRP A 6 16.75 -15.09 -4.19
CA TRP A 6 15.56 -15.89 -4.48
C TRP A 6 14.54 -15.89 -3.34
N ILE A 7 15.01 -16.06 -2.10
CA ILE A 7 14.16 -16.00 -0.92
C ILE A 7 13.52 -14.61 -0.83
N GLY A 8 14.32 -13.56 -1.00
CA GLY A 8 13.84 -12.19 -0.98
C GLY A 8 12.74 -11.94 -2.04
N TRP A 9 12.97 -12.34 -3.29
CA TRP A 9 11.99 -12.14 -4.36
C TRP A 9 10.72 -12.96 -4.18
N LEU A 10 10.82 -14.21 -3.72
CA LEU A 10 9.65 -15.05 -3.45
C LEU A 10 8.81 -14.50 -2.29
N SER A 11 9.45 -14.07 -1.21
CA SER A 11 8.76 -13.40 -0.09
C SER A 11 8.09 -12.11 -0.55
N SER A 12 8.79 -11.30 -1.35
CA SER A 12 8.26 -10.05 -1.90
C SER A 12 7.07 -10.28 -2.81
N PHE A 13 7.15 -11.26 -3.71
CA PHE A 13 6.04 -11.63 -4.58
C PHE A 13 4.80 -12.09 -3.78
N THR A 14 5.00 -12.93 -2.77
CA THR A 14 3.92 -13.39 -1.88
C THR A 14 3.28 -12.21 -1.14
N LEU A 15 4.08 -11.28 -0.64
CA LEU A 15 3.59 -10.07 0.02
C LEU A 15 2.76 -9.22 -0.94
N LEU A 16 3.29 -8.91 -2.13
CA LEU A 16 2.58 -8.10 -3.12
C LEU A 16 1.27 -8.76 -3.60
N LEU A 17 1.25 -10.08 -3.76
CA LEU A 17 0.02 -10.81 -4.08
C LEU A 17 -1.04 -10.66 -2.98
N THR A 18 -0.64 -10.83 -1.71
CA THR A 18 -1.60 -10.77 -0.59
C THR A 18 -2.16 -9.36 -0.41
N VAL A 19 -1.30 -8.34 -0.50
CA VAL A 19 -1.73 -6.93 -0.46
C VAL A 19 -2.63 -6.60 -1.66
N GLY A 20 -2.28 -7.04 -2.87
CA GLY A 20 -3.13 -6.84 -4.05
C GLY A 20 -4.54 -7.45 -3.91
N VAL A 21 -4.65 -8.63 -3.28
CA VAL A 21 -5.95 -9.24 -2.96
C VAL A 21 -6.72 -8.42 -1.93
N GLN A 22 -6.04 -7.87 -0.91
CA GLN A 22 -6.65 -6.98 0.08
C GLN A 22 -7.19 -5.70 -0.58
N LEU A 23 -6.39 -5.06 -1.43
CA LEU A 23 -6.79 -3.86 -2.17
C LEU A 23 -8.01 -4.12 -3.07
N ARG A 24 -8.05 -5.28 -3.74
CA ARG A 24 -9.22 -5.68 -4.55
C ARG A 24 -10.49 -5.86 -3.71
N LYS A 25 -10.37 -6.47 -2.51
CA LYS A 25 -11.50 -6.61 -1.58
C LYS A 25 -11.99 -5.23 -1.10
N GLN A 26 -11.05 -4.37 -0.69
CA GLN A 26 -11.35 -3.00 -0.26
C GLN A 26 -12.03 -2.18 -1.37
N TRP A 27 -11.59 -2.35 -2.62
CA TRP A 27 -12.27 -1.75 -3.78
C TRP A 27 -13.71 -2.25 -3.88
N ARG A 28 -13.92 -3.57 -3.88
CA ARG A 28 -15.24 -4.19 -4.08
C ARG A 28 -16.23 -3.81 -2.98
N GLU A 29 -15.78 -3.78 -1.75
CA GLU A 29 -16.64 -3.56 -0.58
C GLU A 29 -16.97 -2.06 -0.38
N GLN A 30 -16.25 -1.14 -1.04
CA GLN A 30 -16.48 0.32 -1.00
C GLN A 30 -16.60 0.93 0.40
N THR A 31 -16.11 0.23 1.43
CA THR A 31 -16.11 0.69 2.81
C THR A 31 -14.73 1.23 3.17
N ALA A 32 -14.75 2.39 3.81
CA ALA A 32 -13.57 3.08 4.33
C ALA A 32 -13.82 3.56 5.77
N GLU A 33 -14.73 2.89 6.48
CA GLU A 33 -15.08 3.24 7.85
C GLU A 33 -13.95 2.81 8.80
N GLY A 34 -13.50 3.74 9.66
CA GLY A 34 -12.52 3.47 10.71
C GLY A 34 -11.03 3.68 10.36
N VAL A 35 -10.66 3.98 9.11
CA VAL A 35 -9.24 4.10 8.74
C VAL A 35 -8.69 5.52 9.01
N SER A 36 -7.66 5.61 9.86
CA SER A 36 -7.02 6.87 10.27
C SER A 36 -6.17 7.48 9.14
N LYS A 37 -6.37 8.76 8.85
CA LYS A 37 -5.53 9.51 7.89
C LYS A 37 -4.05 9.54 8.32
N TRP A 38 -3.80 9.59 9.62
CA TRP A 38 -2.44 9.62 10.16
C TRP A 38 -1.70 8.31 9.94
N LEU A 39 -2.42 7.18 9.95
CA LEU A 39 -1.83 5.88 9.65
C LEU A 39 -1.28 5.87 8.21
N PHE A 40 -2.07 6.35 7.25
CA PHE A 40 -1.65 6.43 5.85
C PHE A 40 -0.44 7.35 5.63
N ILE A 41 -0.43 8.53 6.27
CA ILE A 41 0.72 9.44 6.19
C ILE A 41 1.98 8.76 6.75
N GLY A 42 1.85 8.09 7.90
CA GLY A 42 2.95 7.31 8.49
C GLY A 42 3.45 6.20 7.56
N GLN A 43 2.54 5.45 6.93
CA GLN A 43 2.90 4.38 5.99
C GLN A 43 3.63 4.93 4.75
N VAL A 44 3.12 6.00 4.13
CA VAL A 44 3.78 6.63 2.98
C VAL A 44 5.19 7.11 3.34
N LEU A 45 5.33 7.78 4.49
CA LEU A 45 6.65 8.24 4.96
C LEU A 45 7.61 7.07 5.23
N ALA A 46 7.10 5.99 5.84
CA ALA A 46 7.90 4.79 6.11
C ALA A 46 8.36 4.11 4.82
N GLU A 47 7.47 3.94 3.84
CA GLU A 47 7.79 3.32 2.55
C GLU A 47 8.78 4.16 1.74
N VAL A 48 8.62 5.49 1.71
CA VAL A 48 9.61 6.40 1.11
C VAL A 48 10.97 6.24 1.80
N GLY A 49 10.98 6.22 3.14
CA GLY A 49 12.20 6.00 3.93
C GLY A 49 12.87 4.66 3.60
N PHE A 50 12.09 3.58 3.49
CA PHE A 50 12.61 2.26 3.14
C PHE A 50 13.11 2.17 1.70
N VAL A 51 12.46 2.82 0.73
CA VAL A 51 12.97 2.90 -0.64
C VAL A 51 14.32 3.60 -0.67
N VAL A 52 14.44 4.78 -0.03
CA VAL A 52 15.71 5.52 0.01
C VAL A 52 16.79 4.70 0.71
N TYR A 53 16.50 4.16 1.89
CA TYR A 53 17.42 3.35 2.67
C TYR A 53 17.92 2.11 1.91
N SER A 54 17.02 1.39 1.25
CA SER A 54 17.36 0.16 0.53
C SER A 54 18.14 0.40 -0.75
N VAL A 55 17.88 1.50 -1.46
CA VAL A 55 18.71 1.93 -2.60
C VAL A 55 20.13 2.27 -2.12
N LEU A 56 20.29 2.96 -0.99
CA LEU A 56 21.60 3.26 -0.41
C LEU A 56 22.39 2.01 0.01
N LEU A 57 21.68 0.91 0.31
CA LEU A 57 22.29 -0.39 0.62
C LEU A 57 22.41 -1.33 -0.59
N GLU A 58 22.07 -0.86 -1.80
CA GLU A 58 22.00 -1.66 -3.02
C GLU A 58 21.11 -2.92 -2.89
N ASN A 59 20.17 -2.91 -1.94
CA ASN A 59 19.21 -4.00 -1.73
C ASN A 59 17.99 -3.80 -2.65
N TRP A 60 18.16 -4.19 -3.91
CA TRP A 60 17.15 -4.01 -4.95
C TRP A 60 15.86 -4.76 -4.70
N VAL A 61 15.91 -5.93 -4.05
CA VAL A 61 14.71 -6.70 -3.69
C VAL A 61 13.84 -5.88 -2.76
N PHE A 62 14.44 -5.32 -1.70
CA PHE A 62 13.71 -4.51 -0.73
C PHE A 62 13.27 -3.17 -1.32
N ALA A 63 14.10 -2.53 -2.15
CA ALA A 63 13.78 -1.28 -2.82
C ALA A 63 12.55 -1.38 -3.73
N VAL A 64 12.53 -2.36 -4.63
CA VAL A 64 11.41 -2.57 -5.56
C VAL A 64 10.14 -2.92 -4.80
N THR A 65 10.24 -3.78 -3.78
CA THR A 65 9.08 -4.20 -2.99
C THR A 65 8.43 -3.04 -2.25
N ASN A 66 9.22 -2.22 -1.54
CA ASN A 66 8.69 -1.06 -0.83
C ASN A 66 8.17 0.01 -1.78
N PHE A 67 8.77 0.15 -2.97
CA PHE A 67 8.24 1.07 -3.98
C PHE A 67 6.87 0.63 -4.50
N VAL A 68 6.66 -0.67 -4.75
CA VAL A 68 5.33 -1.17 -5.15
C VAL A 68 4.31 -1.02 -4.02
N LEU A 69 4.71 -1.28 -2.77
CA LEU A 69 3.87 -1.04 -1.60
C LEU A 69 3.48 0.44 -1.46
N LEU A 70 4.42 1.36 -1.69
CA LEU A 70 4.14 2.80 -1.75
C LEU A 70 3.04 3.14 -2.76
N VAL A 71 3.13 2.59 -3.98
CA VAL A 71 2.10 2.79 -5.01
C VAL A 71 0.76 2.21 -4.57
N GLU A 72 0.76 1.01 -3.98
CA GLU A 72 -0.45 0.38 -3.47
C GLU A 72 -1.13 1.21 -2.38
N ASN A 73 -0.36 1.69 -1.42
CA ASN A 73 -0.82 2.50 -0.32
C ASN A 73 -1.43 3.83 -0.80
N LEU A 74 -0.79 4.50 -1.77
CA LEU A 74 -1.34 5.70 -2.41
C LEU A 74 -2.69 5.42 -3.10
N VAL A 75 -2.82 4.26 -3.76
CA VAL A 75 -4.09 3.82 -4.37
C VAL A 75 -5.16 3.55 -3.30
N GLY A 76 -4.80 2.93 -2.18
CA GLY A 76 -5.68 2.73 -1.01
C GLY A 76 -6.18 4.06 -0.43
N VAL A 77 -5.28 5.04 -0.22
CA VAL A 77 -5.63 6.40 0.24
C VAL A 77 -6.62 7.06 -0.72
N PHE A 78 -6.36 6.99 -2.03
CA PHE A 78 -7.23 7.57 -3.03
C PHE A 78 -8.65 6.97 -2.97
N MET A 79 -8.77 5.65 -2.82
CA MET A 79 -10.06 4.97 -2.67
C MET A 79 -10.80 5.43 -1.40
N VAL A 80 -10.13 5.48 -0.25
CA VAL A 80 -10.72 5.94 1.01
C VAL A 80 -11.26 7.37 0.89
N LEU A 81 -10.49 8.28 0.28
CA LEU A 81 -10.92 9.66 0.05
C LEU A 81 -12.13 9.72 -0.89
N ARG A 82 -12.17 8.89 -1.93
CA ARG A 82 -13.29 8.81 -2.88
C ARG A 82 -14.57 8.30 -2.23
N TYR A 83 -14.50 7.25 -1.41
CA TYR A 83 -15.66 6.65 -0.74
C TYR A 83 -16.21 7.53 0.36
N ARG A 84 -15.34 8.17 1.17
CA ARG A 84 -15.80 9.16 2.18
C ARG A 84 -16.55 10.34 1.56
N ARG A 85 -16.15 10.80 0.36
CA ARG A 85 -16.89 11.85 -0.36
C ARG A 85 -18.27 11.36 -0.84
N LYS A 86 -18.39 10.12 -1.30
CA LYS A 86 -19.68 9.54 -1.72
C LYS A 86 -20.64 9.34 -0.55
N ASN A 87 -20.16 8.79 0.57
CA ASN A 87 -21.02 8.53 1.74
C ASN A 87 -21.52 9.83 2.37
N LYS A 88 -20.66 10.85 2.51
CA LYS A 88 -21.09 12.19 2.97
C LYS A 88 -22.10 12.86 2.05
N ALA A 89 -22.02 12.64 0.73
CA ALA A 89 -22.99 13.18 -0.22
C ALA A 89 -24.35 12.48 -0.11
N ARG A 90 -24.37 11.16 0.15
CA ARG A 90 -25.59 10.39 0.42
C ARG A 90 -26.25 10.79 1.75
N GLU A 91 -25.48 10.94 2.82
CA GLU A 91 -26.01 11.41 4.12
C GLU A 91 -26.64 12.79 4.06
N ARG A 92 -26.18 13.68 3.17
CA ARG A 92 -26.77 15.01 2.98
C ARG A 92 -28.07 15.01 2.17
N GLN A 93 -28.40 13.91 1.51
CA GLN A 93 -29.59 13.75 0.67
C GLN A 93 -30.69 12.90 1.33
N ALA A 94 -30.40 12.27 2.48
CA ALA A 94 -31.34 11.53 3.32
C ALA A 94 -31.81 12.42 4.48
#